data_AF-A0A355C971-F1
#
_entry.id   AF-A0A355C971-F1
#
_cell.length_a   1.000
_cell.length_b   1.000
_cell.length_c   1.000
_cell.angle_alpha   90.00
_cell.angle_beta   90.00
_cell.angle_gamma   90.00
#
_symmetry.space_group_name_H-M   'P 1'
#
loop_
_entity.id
_entity.type
_entity.pdbx_description
1 polymer ?
#
loop_
_entity_poly.entity_id
_entity_poly.type
_entity_poly.pdbx_seq_one_letter_code
_entity_poly.pdbx_strand_id
1 'polypeptide(L)'
;HDPVIAMLSYSNFGDDKVGSPASVHKVVEALHRDYPDMVVDGEMQVNVALNKDFRDEKFPFTKLRGKNVNTLIFPNLSSANTAYKLLLESGVGDIIGPIQMGLN
;
A
#
# COMPACT_ATOMS: atom_id res chain seq x y z
N HIS A 1 3.09 5.36 -16.45
CA HIS A 1 1.87 5.20 -15.65
C HIS A 1 2.00 6.10 -14.43
N ASP A 2 0.92 6.78 -14.06
CA ASP A 2 0.90 7.56 -12.82
C ASP A 2 0.87 6.63 -11.60
N PRO A 3 1.52 7.00 -10.49
CA PRO A 3 1.56 6.15 -9.30
C PRO A 3 0.18 6.06 -8.66
N VAL A 4 -0.25 4.83 -8.36
CA VAL A 4 -1.47 4.51 -7.60
C VAL A 4 -1.02 3.66 -6.42
N ILE A 5 -0.94 4.30 -5.26
CA ILE A 5 -0.16 3.82 -4.12
C ILE A 5 -1.08 3.31 -3.02
N ALA A 6 -0.91 2.04 -2.64
CA ALA A 6 -1.54 1.49 -1.46
C ALA A 6 -0.54 1.41 -0.29
N MET A 7 -0.90 2.04 0.83
CA MET A 7 -0.18 1.92 2.10
C MET A 7 -0.69 0.68 2.83
N LEU A 8 0.19 -0.31 3.00
CA LEU A 8 -0.20 -1.64 3.48
C LEU A 8 -0.22 -1.76 5.01
N SER A 9 -1.14 -2.58 5.50
CA SER A 9 -1.25 -3.00 6.90
C SER A 9 -1.90 -4.39 6.99
N TYR A 10 -1.93 -4.97 8.20
CA TYR A 10 -2.77 -6.13 8.49
C TYR A 10 -4.23 -5.75 8.81
N SER A 11 -4.52 -4.45 8.98
CA SER A 11 -5.86 -3.87 9.18
C SER A 11 -6.33 -3.11 7.93
N ASN A 12 -7.59 -2.69 7.92
CA ASN A 12 -8.13 -1.77 6.93
C ASN A 12 -8.68 -0.52 7.61
N PHE A 13 -8.30 0.66 7.12
CA PHE A 13 -8.92 1.96 7.40
C PHE A 13 -9.38 2.19 8.85
N GLY A 14 -8.50 1.97 9.82
CA GLY A 14 -8.76 2.24 11.24
C GLY A 14 -9.51 1.14 12.00
N ASP A 15 -9.68 -0.05 11.42
CA ASP A 15 -10.22 -1.24 12.10
C ASP A 15 -9.43 -1.57 13.38
N ASP A 16 -8.09 -1.39 13.32
CA ASP A 16 -7.20 -1.46 14.47
C ASP A 16 -6.55 -0.08 14.68
N LYS A 17 -6.60 0.39 15.93
CA LYS A 17 -6.16 1.73 16.32
C LYS A 17 -4.85 1.72 17.09
N VAL A 18 -4.17 0.58 17.16
CA VAL A 18 -2.86 0.44 17.80
C VAL A 18 -1.83 -0.15 16.84
N GLY A 19 -0.56 -0.13 17.22
CA GLY A 19 0.51 -0.78 16.47
C GLY A 19 0.80 -0.17 15.10
N SER A 20 1.20 -1.01 14.14
CA SER A 20 1.51 -0.56 12.78
C SER A 20 0.31 0.03 12.02
N PRO A 21 -0.95 -0.45 12.16
CA PRO A 21 -2.13 0.22 11.62
C PRO A 21 -2.17 1.71 11.91
N ALA A 22 -2.10 2.08 13.19
CA ALA A 22 -2.18 3.46 13.63
C ALA A 22 -1.02 4.31 13.10
N SER A 23 0.17 3.72 12.94
CA SER A 23 1.32 4.41 12.36
C SER A 23 1.10 4.70 10.88
N VAL A 24 0.68 3.69 10.10
CA VAL A 24 0.40 3.85 8.66
C VAL A 24 -0.74 4.83 8.43
N HIS A 25 -1.80 4.74 9.24
CA HIS A 25 -2.94 5.66 9.19
C HIS A 25 -2.49 7.13 9.32
N LYS A 26 -1.66 7.44 10.31
CA LYS A 26 -1.11 8.79 10.50
C LYS A 26 -0.27 9.27 9.33
N VAL A 27 0.47 8.37 8.68
CA VAL A 27 1.24 8.71 7.48
C VAL A 27 0.30 9.04 6.32
N VAL A 28 -0.77 8.26 6.13
CA VAL A 28 -1.79 8.54 5.10
C VAL A 28 -2.47 9.88 5.35
N GLU A 29 -2.86 10.17 6.58
CA GLU A 29 -3.44 11.47 6.96
C GLU A 29 -2.49 12.64 6.62
N ALA A 30 -1.19 12.48 6.94
CA ALA A 30 -0.19 13.49 6.61
C ALA A 30 -0.03 13.66 5.10
N LEU A 31 0.04 12.57 4.33
CA LEU A 31 0.11 12.62 2.87
C LEU A 31 -1.12 13.28 2.25
N HIS A 32 -2.32 13.00 2.76
CA HIS A 32 -3.55 13.62 2.27
C HIS A 32 -3.60 15.12 2.53
N ARG A 33 -3.04 15.57 3.65
CA ARG A 33 -2.94 16.99 4.00
C ARG A 33 -1.87 17.71 3.19
N ASP A 34 -0.67 17.13 3.12
CA ASP A 34 0.52 17.81 2.59
C ASP A 34 0.64 17.64 1.06
N TYR A 35 0.05 16.57 0.50
CA TYR A 35 0.05 16.24 -0.94
C TYR A 35 -1.36 15.79 -1.40
N PRO A 36 -2.36 16.69 -1.43
CA PRO A 36 -3.75 16.34 -1.65
C PRO A 36 -4.04 15.67 -3.02
N ASP A 37 -3.26 16.00 -4.04
CA ASP A 37 -3.41 15.44 -5.40
C ASP A 37 -2.74 14.07 -5.57
N MET A 38 -1.97 13.62 -4.59
CA MET A 38 -1.31 12.32 -4.63
C MET A 38 -2.35 11.20 -4.52
N VAL A 39 -2.29 10.26 -5.47
CA VAL A 39 -3.14 9.06 -5.48
C VAL A 39 -2.54 8.01 -4.54
N VAL A 40 -2.72 8.24 -3.25
CA VAL A 40 -2.26 7.37 -2.16
C VAL A 40 -3.37 7.17 -1.15
N ASP A 41 -3.52 5.95 -0.64
CA ASP A 41 -4.48 5.67 0.43
C ASP A 41 -4.12 4.42 1.24
N GLY A 42 -4.83 4.25 2.36
CA GLY A 42 -4.67 3.17 3.31
C GLY A 42 -5.00 3.64 4.73
N GLU A 43 -4.61 2.89 5.75
CA GLU A 43 -3.92 1.60 5.66
C GLU A 43 -4.87 0.49 5.17
N MET A 44 -4.36 -0.49 4.42
CA MET A 44 -5.19 -1.61 3.95
C MET A 44 -4.42 -2.91 3.77
N GLN A 45 -5.14 -4.02 3.80
CA GLN A 45 -4.59 -5.34 3.51
C GLN A 45 -4.29 -5.51 2.02
N VAL A 46 -3.31 -6.37 1.69
CA VAL A 46 -2.88 -6.62 0.30
C VAL A 46 -4.02 -7.10 -0.60
N ASN A 47 -4.91 -7.97 -0.10
CA ASN A 47 -6.06 -8.43 -0.85
C ASN A 47 -7.05 -7.30 -1.17
N VAL A 48 -7.22 -6.32 -0.27
CA VAL A 48 -8.00 -5.11 -0.51
C VAL A 48 -7.31 -4.21 -1.53
N ALA A 49 -5.99 -4.02 -1.42
CA ALA A 49 -5.25 -3.21 -2.38
C ALA A 49 -5.35 -3.74 -3.83
N LEU A 50 -5.21 -5.05 -4.01
CA LEU A 50 -5.15 -5.70 -5.32
C LEU A 50 -6.52 -6.09 -5.91
N ASN A 51 -7.56 -6.27 -5.08
CA ASN A 51 -8.92 -6.52 -5.57
C ASN A 51 -9.70 -5.20 -5.67
N LYS A 52 -9.61 -4.58 -6.86
CA LYS A 52 -10.26 -3.29 -7.18
C LYS A 52 -11.76 -3.32 -6.91
N ASP A 53 -12.47 -4.31 -7.41
CA ASP A 53 -13.93 -4.34 -7.32
C ASP A 53 -14.38 -4.45 -5.85
N PHE A 54 -13.75 -5.34 -5.08
CA PHE A 54 -14.00 -5.46 -3.65
C PHE A 54 -13.67 -4.19 -2.88
N ARG A 55 -12.53 -3.55 -3.18
CA ARG A 55 -12.12 -2.31 -2.52
C ARG A 55 -13.08 -1.17 -2.82
N ASP A 56 -13.46 -1.00 -4.09
CA ASP A 56 -14.33 0.09 -4.53
C ASP A 56 -15.76 -0.09 -3.99
N GLU A 57 -16.22 -1.33 -3.81
CA GLU A 57 -17.49 -1.66 -3.15
C GLU A 57 -17.44 -1.39 -1.63
N LYS A 58 -16.43 -1.93 -0.95
CA LYS A 58 -16.36 -1.89 0.52
C LYS A 58 -15.89 -0.54 1.07
N PHE A 59 -15.00 0.14 0.35
CA PHE A 59 -14.37 1.40 0.76
C PHE A 59 -14.51 2.48 -0.32
N PRO A 60 -15.74 2.90 -0.67
CA PRO A 60 -16.00 3.81 -1.79
C PRO A 60 -15.47 5.24 -1.59
N PHE A 61 -14.99 5.56 -0.39
CA PHE A 61 -14.36 6.83 -0.03
C PHE A 61 -12.88 6.90 -0.42
N THR A 62 -12.25 5.77 -0.75
CA THR A 62 -10.81 5.73 -1.00
C THR A 62 -10.40 6.56 -2.22
N LYS A 63 -9.26 7.27 -2.13
CA LYS A 63 -8.64 7.98 -3.28
C LYS A 63 -8.22 7.02 -4.40
N LEU A 64 -8.17 5.71 -4.11
CA LEU A 64 -7.84 4.67 -5.09
C LEU A 64 -9.07 4.21 -5.91
N ARG A 65 -10.27 4.72 -5.61
CA ARG A 65 -11.51 4.29 -6.27
C ARG A 65 -11.42 4.45 -7.78
N GLY A 66 -11.83 3.42 -8.51
CA GLY A 66 -11.78 3.41 -9.96
C GLY A 66 -10.37 3.23 -10.53
N LYS A 67 -9.32 3.08 -9.72
CA LYS A 67 -7.93 2.94 -10.15
C LYS A 67 -7.36 1.56 -9.82
N ASN A 68 -6.39 1.10 -10.60
CA ASN A 68 -5.68 -0.14 -10.31
C ASN A 68 -4.40 0.21 -9.56
N VAL A 69 -4.19 -0.41 -8.40
CA VAL A 69 -2.98 -0.20 -7.60
C VAL A 69 -1.80 -0.78 -8.35
N ASN A 70 -0.73 0.00 -8.45
CA ASN A 70 0.51 -0.38 -9.12
C ASN A 70 1.74 -0.22 -8.21
N THR A 71 1.55 0.33 -7.01
CA THR A 71 2.61 0.56 -6.02
C THR A 71 2.13 0.12 -4.64
N LEU A 72 2.90 -0.75 -3.99
CA LEU A 72 2.62 -1.25 -2.65
C LEU A 72 3.70 -0.76 -1.67
N ILE A 73 3.30 -0.03 -0.64
CA ILE A 73 4.20 0.46 0.40
C ILE A 73 3.98 -0.35 1.67
N PHE A 74 5.01 -1.10 2.06
CA PHE A 74 4.97 -1.96 3.24
C PHE A 74 5.23 -1.16 4.53
N PRO A 75 4.64 -1.57 5.67
CA PRO A 75 4.77 -0.83 6.93
C PRO A 75 6.16 -0.97 7.56
N ASN A 76 6.94 -1.99 7.20
CA ASN A 76 8.28 -2.22 7.73
C ASN A 76 9.11 -3.16 6.83
N LEU A 77 10.41 -3.23 7.11
CA LEU A 77 11.37 -4.05 6.36
C LEU A 77 11.05 -5.54 6.41
N SER A 78 10.61 -6.06 7.56
CA SER A 78 10.32 -7.49 7.72
C SER A 78 9.18 -7.93 6.79
N SER A 79 8.08 -7.18 6.75
CA SER A 79 6.95 -7.46 5.86
C SER A 79 7.31 -7.31 4.39
N ALA A 80 8.06 -6.26 4.04
CA ALA A 80 8.54 -6.03 2.67
C ALA A 80 9.44 -7.18 2.19
N ASN A 81 10.45 -7.54 2.97
CA ASN A 81 11.43 -8.57 2.61
C ASN A 81 10.80 -9.97 2.54
N THR A 82 9.89 -10.31 3.46
CA THR A 82 9.18 -11.60 3.42
C THR A 82 8.29 -11.69 2.18
N ALA A 83 7.51 -10.65 1.87
CA ALA A 83 6.64 -10.65 0.70
C ALA A 83 7.45 -10.71 -0.61
N TYR A 84 8.52 -9.92 -0.71
CA TYR A 84 9.42 -9.93 -1.85
C TYR A 84 10.02 -11.33 -2.11
N LYS A 85 10.56 -11.98 -1.08
CA LYS A 85 11.13 -13.32 -1.22
C LYS A 85 10.06 -14.36 -1.55
N LEU A 86 8.87 -14.26 -0.98
CA LEU A 86 7.77 -15.16 -1.30
C LEU A 86 7.37 -15.06 -2.78
N LEU A 87 7.29 -13.85 -3.34
CA LEU A 87 6.99 -13.64 -4.76
C LEU A 87 8.10 -14.22 -5.66
N LEU A 88 9.36 -14.03 -5.27
CA LEU A 88 10.52 -14.58 -5.97
C LEU A 88 10.51 -16.11 -6.02
N GLU A 89 10.34 -16.74 -4.87
CA GLU A 89 10.31 -18.21 -4.79
C GLU A 89 9.05 -18.82 -5.42
N SER A 90 7.94 -18.06 -5.51
CA SER A 90 6.72 -18.52 -6.18
C SER A 90 6.83 -18.51 -7.71
N GLY A 91 7.92 -17.97 -8.29
CA GLY A 91 8.12 -17.88 -9.73
C GLY A 91 7.13 -16.96 -10.45
N VAL A 92 6.50 -16.04 -9.71
CA VAL A 92 5.48 -15.14 -10.25
C VAL A 92 6.17 -13.95 -10.92
N GLY A 93 6.65 -14.19 -12.14
CA GLY A 93 7.18 -13.16 -13.03
C GLY A 93 8.63 -12.75 -12.77
N ASP A 94 9.10 -11.83 -13.60
CA ASP A 94 10.46 -11.30 -13.53
C ASP A 94 10.58 -10.30 -12.39
N ILE A 95 11.59 -10.49 -11.54
CA ILE A 95 11.87 -9.63 -10.40
C ILE A 95 13.16 -8.85 -10.65
N ILE A 96 13.06 -7.53 -10.56
CA ILE A 96 14.17 -6.60 -10.67
C ILE A 96 14.34 -5.90 -9.32
N GLY A 97 15.44 -6.14 -8.62
CA GLY A 97 15.75 -5.45 -7.36
C GLY A 97 16.86 -6.12 -6.54
N PRO A 98 17.32 -5.48 -5.45
CA PRO A 98 16.85 -4.20 -4.90
C PRO A 98 17.34 -2.99 -5.71
N ILE A 99 16.46 -2.01 -5.93
CA ILE A 99 16.83 -0.70 -6.49
C ILE A 99 17.06 0.26 -5.34
N GLN A 100 18.31 0.68 -5.15
CA GLN A 100 18.64 1.68 -4.14
C GLN A 100 18.25 3.06 -4.66
N MET A 101 17.52 3.82 -3.84
CA MET A 101 17.05 5.18 -4.15
C MET A 101 17.38 6.12 -2.98
N GLY A 102 17.39 7.43 -3.24
CA GLY A 102 17.61 8.44 -2.20
C GLY A 102 19.06 8.65 -1.80
N LEU A 103 20.02 8.24 -2.64
CA LEU A 103 21.42 8.62 -2.49
C LEU A 103 21.63 10.01 -3.10
N ASN A 104 22.12 10.93 -2.27
CA ASN A 104 22.63 12.24 -2.67
C ASN A 104 24.14 12.27 -2.46
#